data_AF-A0A6J8AZH1-F1
#
_entry.id   AF-A0A6J8AZH1-F1
#
_cell.length_a   1.000
_cell.length_b   1.000
_cell.length_c   1.000
_cell.angle_alpha   90.00
_cell.angle_beta   90.00
_cell.angle_gamma   90.00
#
_symmetry.space_group_name_H-M   'P 1'
#
loop_
_entity.id
_entity.type
_entity.pdbx_description
1 polymer ?
#
loop_
_entity_poly.entity_id
_entity_poly.type
_entity_poly.pdbx_seq_one_letter_code
_entity_poly.pdbx_strand_id
1 'polypeptide(L)'
;MGFTHRKITPLWPQSNAECERFMRSIGKSIRAAHTQHKNWKQEMFTFLRNYRATKHATTDVSPAKLLFGRNIKTKLPTITPTYQDNEIRETDKRKKDKMKNYADTRRNAEPSDLKIGDTVLVRQDKQNKLSTPYNSKPYKIVERNGTMLTAKRDDGHMITEILHFISKLKYHRQL
;
A
#
# COMPACT_ATOMS: atom_id res chain seq x y z
N MET A 1 -13.80 -21.61 7.47
CA MET A 1 -13.58 -20.18 7.15
C MET A 1 -12.55 -20.10 6.03
N GLY A 2 -12.96 -19.94 4.77
CA GLY A 2 -12.09 -20.01 3.58
C GLY A 2 -11.36 -18.70 3.24
N PHE A 3 -10.68 -18.10 4.21
CA PHE A 3 -9.92 -16.85 3.99
C PHE A 3 -8.44 -17.14 3.83
N THR A 4 -7.82 -16.52 2.82
CA THR A 4 -6.37 -16.55 2.62
C THR A 4 -5.72 -15.29 3.20
N HIS A 5 -4.88 -15.45 4.22
CA HIS A 5 -4.16 -14.30 4.79
C HIS A 5 -3.02 -13.87 3.87
N ARG A 6 -3.12 -12.65 3.34
CA ARG A 6 -2.05 -12.02 2.57
C ARG A 6 -1.18 -11.18 3.51
N LYS A 7 0.06 -11.60 3.72
CA LYS A 7 1.06 -10.83 4.47
C LYS A 7 1.68 -9.75 3.59
N ILE A 8 2.05 -8.63 4.20
CA ILE A 8 2.87 -7.58 3.59
C ILE A 8 4.31 -7.74 4.07
N THR A 9 5.26 -7.30 3.25
CA THR A 9 6.68 -7.26 3.62
C THR A 9 6.88 -6.36 4.84
N PRO A 10 7.72 -6.77 5.82
CA PRO A 10 8.07 -5.93 6.95
C PRO A 10 8.61 -4.56 6.52
N LEU A 11 8.41 -3.54 7.36
CA LEU A 11 8.94 -2.18 7.16
C LEU A 11 8.54 -1.50 5.84
N TRP A 12 7.44 -1.95 5.21
CA TRP A 12 6.92 -1.35 3.98
C TRP A 12 5.48 -0.83 4.12
N PRO A 13 5.29 0.31 4.84
CA PRO A 13 3.96 0.89 5.09
C PRO A 13 3.23 1.29 3.79
N GLN A 14 3.96 1.57 2.71
CA GLN A 14 3.33 1.96 1.44
C GLN A 14 2.43 0.86 0.86
N SER A 15 2.68 -0.43 1.15
CA SER A 15 1.78 -1.50 0.73
C SER A 15 0.41 -1.47 1.41
N ASN A 16 0.29 -0.78 2.55
CA ASN A 16 -0.97 -0.58 3.27
C ASN A 16 -1.44 0.89 3.27
N ALA A 17 -0.95 1.69 2.30
CA ALA A 17 -1.15 3.14 2.26
C ALA A 17 -2.63 3.57 2.25
N GLU A 18 -3.52 2.78 1.65
CA GLU A 18 -4.96 3.09 1.63
C GLU A 18 -5.56 3.05 3.05
N CYS A 19 -5.23 2.02 3.82
CA CYS A 19 -5.65 1.89 5.22
C CYS A 19 -5.03 3.01 6.07
N GLU A 20 -3.73 3.26 5.91
CA GLU A 20 -3.05 4.34 6.65
C GLU A 20 -3.66 5.72 6.35
N ARG A 21 -4.02 5.98 5.09
CA ARG A 21 -4.69 7.23 4.67
C ARG A 21 -6.05 7.37 5.32
N PHE A 22 -6.82 6.28 5.41
CA PHE A 22 -8.11 6.25 6.10
C PHE A 22 -7.95 6.49 7.61
N MET A 23 -7.02 5.78 8.26
CA MET A 23 -6.72 5.94 9.68
C MET A 23 -6.29 7.38 10.02
N ARG A 24 -5.56 8.04 9.13
CA ARG A 24 -5.22 9.47 9.27
C ARG A 24 -6.46 10.36 9.33
N SER A 25 -7.46 10.10 8.48
CA SER A 25 -8.71 10.87 8.45
C SER A 25 -9.55 10.66 9.71
N ILE A 26 -9.70 9.40 10.15
CA ILE A 26 -10.36 9.08 11.43
C ILE A 26 -9.64 9.78 12.59
N GLY A 27 -8.32 9.65 12.65
CA GLY A 27 -7.51 10.23 13.73
C GLY A 27 -7.67 11.75 13.81
N LYS A 28 -7.85 12.45 12.68
CA LYS A 28 -8.18 13.89 12.68
C LYS A 28 -9.53 14.16 13.32
N SER A 29 -10.56 13.38 12.97
CA SER A 29 -11.90 13.53 13.55
C SER A 29 -11.88 13.31 15.07
N ILE A 30 -11.17 12.28 15.53
CA ILE A 30 -11.03 11.96 16.94
C ILE A 30 -10.29 13.07 17.70
N ARG A 31 -9.17 13.57 17.13
CA ARG A 31 -8.44 14.70 17.75
C ARG A 31 -9.30 15.95 17.85
N ALA A 32 -10.08 16.27 16.83
CA ALA A 32 -11.02 17.40 16.87
C ALA A 32 -12.09 17.21 17.95
N ALA A 33 -12.62 15.99 18.10
CA ALA A 33 -13.56 15.67 19.17
C ALA A 33 -12.97 15.88 20.56
N HIS A 34 -11.71 15.47 20.77
CA HIS A 34 -10.98 15.72 22.02
C HIS A 34 -10.83 17.22 22.31
N THR A 35 -10.43 18.03 21.33
CA THR A 35 -10.31 19.49 21.49
C THR A 35 -11.65 20.15 21.81
N GLN A 36 -12.76 19.60 21.32
CA GLN A 36 -14.12 20.10 21.58
C GLN A 36 -14.75 19.51 22.84
N HIS A 37 -14.02 18.72 23.64
CA HIS A 37 -14.53 18.00 24.82
C HIS A 37 -15.76 17.11 24.53
N LYS A 38 -15.85 16.54 23.32
CA LYS A 38 -16.93 15.63 22.91
C LYS A 38 -16.57 14.17 23.15
N ASN A 39 -17.58 13.31 23.19
CA ASN A 39 -17.38 11.87 23.22
C ASN A 39 -16.77 11.38 21.88
N TRP A 40 -15.50 10.99 21.92
CA TRP A 40 -14.77 10.59 20.72
C TRP A 40 -15.37 9.37 20.00
N LYS A 41 -15.99 8.42 20.73
CA LYS A 41 -16.62 7.23 20.12
C LYS A 41 -17.83 7.65 19.29
N GLN A 42 -18.68 8.53 19.83
CA GLN A 42 -19.84 9.04 19.12
C GLN A 42 -19.45 9.84 17.88
N GLU A 43 -18.40 10.67 17.99
CA GLU A 43 -17.85 11.41 16.86
C GLU A 43 -17.23 10.47 15.81
N MET A 44 -16.53 9.42 16.23
CA MET A 44 -16.02 8.38 15.32
C MET A 44 -17.15 7.70 14.55
N PHE A 45 -18.25 7.30 15.20
CA PHE A 45 -19.39 6.70 14.52
C PHE A 45 -20.08 7.68 13.56
N THR A 46 -20.18 8.95 13.96
CA THR A 46 -20.71 10.02 13.11
C THR A 46 -19.84 10.24 11.88
N PHE A 47 -18.51 10.29 12.05
CA PHE A 47 -17.55 10.35 10.96
C PHE A 47 -17.71 9.17 10.01
N LEU A 48 -17.76 7.94 10.53
CA LEU A 48 -17.88 6.73 9.71
C LEU A 48 -19.18 6.70 8.91
N ARG A 49 -20.30 7.15 9.50
CA ARG A 49 -21.58 7.28 8.79
C ARG A 49 -21.46 8.26 7.62
N ASN A 50 -20.88 9.43 7.87
CA ASN A 50 -20.71 10.46 6.85
C ASN A 50 -19.74 10.01 5.76
N TYR A 51 -18.58 9.44 6.12
CA TYR A 51 -17.59 8.92 5.17
C TYR A 51 -18.19 7.88 4.22
N ARG A 52 -19.05 6.99 4.72
CA ARG A 52 -19.73 5.98 3.90
C ARG A 52 -20.78 6.56 2.94
N ALA A 53 -21.39 7.70 3.29
CA ALA A 53 -22.43 8.34 2.48
C ALA A 53 -21.88 9.38 1.50
N THR A 54 -20.74 10.00 1.80
CA THR A 54 -20.11 11.01 0.95
C THR A 54 -19.43 10.36 -0.26
N LYS A 55 -19.60 10.97 -1.44
CA LYS A 55 -18.89 10.57 -2.66
C LYS A 55 -17.38 10.64 -2.47
N HIS A 56 -16.67 9.60 -2.87
CA HIS A 56 -15.21 9.58 -2.79
C HIS A 56 -14.58 10.28 -4.01
N ALA A 57 -13.53 11.08 -3.79
CA ALA A 57 -12.94 11.91 -4.85
C ALA A 57 -12.37 11.12 -6.05
N THR A 58 -11.99 9.86 -5.84
CA THR A 58 -11.45 9.00 -6.90
C THR A 58 -12.55 8.42 -7.79
N THR A 59 -13.63 7.93 -7.19
CA THR A 59 -14.69 7.16 -7.87
C THR A 59 -15.95 7.97 -8.16
N ASP A 60 -16.09 9.17 -7.58
CA ASP A 60 -17.31 9.99 -7.54
C ASP A 60 -18.56 9.28 -6.97
N VAL A 61 -18.36 8.12 -6.34
CA VAL A 61 -19.40 7.27 -5.77
C VAL A 61 -19.11 7.06 -4.29
N SER A 62 -20.17 6.96 -3.48
CA SER A 62 -20.03 6.76 -2.03
C SER A 62 -19.57 5.33 -1.72
N PRO A 63 -18.73 5.13 -0.68
CA PRO A 63 -18.29 3.78 -0.30
C PRO A 63 -19.44 2.82 0.00
N ALA A 64 -20.53 3.30 0.60
CA ALA A 64 -21.71 2.46 0.84
C ALA A 64 -22.41 2.03 -0.45
N LYS A 65 -22.47 2.90 -1.46
CA LYS A 65 -23.04 2.52 -2.76
C LYS A 65 -22.18 1.50 -3.48
N LEU A 66 -20.85 1.60 -3.41
CA LEU A 66 -19.95 0.60 -3.97
C LEU A 66 -20.12 -0.77 -3.29
N LEU A 67 -20.33 -0.78 -1.97
CA LEU A 67 -20.45 -2.02 -1.21
C LEU A 67 -21.84 -2.65 -1.28
N PHE A 68 -22.91 -1.85 -1.22
CA PHE A 68 -24.29 -2.32 -1.08
C PHE A 68 -25.18 -2.04 -2.30
N GLY A 69 -24.65 -1.41 -3.36
CA GLY A 69 -25.41 -1.02 -4.55
C GLY A 69 -26.41 0.13 -4.34
N ARG A 70 -26.55 0.65 -3.12
CA ARG A 70 -27.52 1.70 -2.75
C ARG A 70 -26.91 2.80 -1.88
N ASN A 71 -27.47 4.00 -1.97
CA ASN A 71 -27.06 5.09 -1.10
C ASN A 71 -27.72 4.98 0.29
N ILE A 72 -26.95 5.32 1.33
CA ILE A 72 -27.49 5.45 2.69
C ILE A 72 -28.28 6.77 2.75
N LYS A 73 -29.49 6.72 3.32
CA LYS A 73 -30.27 7.94 3.59
C LYS A 73 -29.56 8.75 4.67
N THR A 74 -29.22 9.99 4.37
CA THR A 74 -28.67 10.96 5.32
C THR A 74 -29.61 12.15 5.44
N LYS A 75 -29.27 13.12 6.30
CA LYS A 75 -30.04 14.36 6.46
C LYS A 75 -30.04 15.25 5.21
N LEU A 76 -29.10 15.00 4.28
CA LEU A 76 -28.99 15.77 3.04
C LEU A 76 -29.68 15.02 1.89
N PRO A 77 -30.51 15.71 1.08
CA PRO A 77 -31.06 15.12 -0.13
C PRO A 77 -29.91 14.81 -1.09
N THR A 78 -29.88 13.58 -1.60
CA THR A 78 -28.84 13.14 -2.53
C THR A 78 -29.50 12.87 -3.88
N ILE A 79 -29.13 13.64 -4.90
CA ILE A 79 -29.47 13.33 -6.28
C ILE A 79 -28.49 12.26 -6.75
N THR A 80 -29.00 11.10 -7.14
CA THR A 80 -28.16 9.94 -7.43
C THR A 80 -28.22 9.66 -8.92
N PRO A 81 -27.24 10.11 -9.72
CA PRO A 81 -27.13 9.64 -11.08
C PRO A 81 -26.90 8.13 -11.09
N THR A 82 -27.44 7.49 -12.11
CA THR A 82 -27.20 6.08 -12.42
C THR A 82 -25.77 5.98 -12.93
N TYR A 83 -24.97 5.11 -12.32
CA TYR A 83 -23.61 4.83 -12.79
C TYR A 83 -23.57 3.35 -13.15
N GLN A 84 -22.92 3.03 -14.26
CA GLN A 84 -22.61 1.64 -14.57
C GLN A 84 -21.36 1.22 -13.81
N ASP A 85 -21.34 0.00 -13.27
CA ASP A 85 -20.18 -0.49 -12.48
C ASP A 85 -18.88 -0.48 -13.29
N ASN A 86 -18.98 -0.74 -14.60
CA ASN A 86 -17.85 -0.68 -15.53
C ASN A 86 -17.22 0.73 -15.60
N GLU A 87 -18.04 1.78 -15.70
CA GLU A 87 -17.56 3.18 -15.76
C GLU A 87 -16.81 3.60 -14.48
N ILE A 88 -17.30 3.12 -13.33
CA ILE A 88 -16.67 3.36 -12.02
C ILE A 88 -15.30 2.69 -11.98
N ARG A 89 -15.20 1.42 -12.42
CA ARG A 89 -13.95 0.67 -12.46
C ARG A 89 -12.94 1.29 -13.41
N GLU A 90 -13.38 1.75 -14.58
CA GLU A 90 -12.52 2.46 -15.53
C GLU A 90 -12.01 3.78 -14.99
N THR A 91 -12.88 4.56 -14.33
CA THR A 91 -12.49 5.81 -13.70
C THR A 91 -11.50 5.60 -12.57
N ASP A 92 -11.73 4.62 -11.69
CA ASP A 92 -10.82 4.23 -10.63
C ASP A 92 -9.45 3.81 -11.19
N LYS A 93 -9.44 2.93 -12.20
CA LYS A 93 -8.23 2.49 -12.88
C LYS A 93 -7.44 3.67 -13.44
N ARG A 94 -8.10 4.55 -14.20
CA ARG A 94 -7.46 5.75 -14.77
C ARG A 94 -6.86 6.67 -13.71
N LYS A 95 -7.56 6.87 -12.58
CA LYS A 95 -7.05 7.70 -11.47
C LYS A 95 -5.86 7.03 -10.78
N LYS A 96 -5.91 5.71 -10.57
CA LYS A 96 -4.80 4.91 -10.02
C LYS A 96 -3.58 4.96 -10.93
N ASP A 97 -3.76 4.83 -12.24
CA ASP A 97 -2.68 4.92 -13.22
C ASP A 97 -2.04 6.31 -13.20
N LYS A 98 -2.85 7.38 -13.14
CA LYS A 98 -2.34 8.75 -13.00
C LYS A 98 -1.55 8.95 -11.70
N MET A 99 -2.05 8.41 -10.58
CA MET A 99 -1.36 8.48 -9.28
C MET A 99 -0.04 7.71 -9.30
N LYS A 100 -0.01 6.53 -9.94
CA LYS A 100 1.20 5.73 -10.13
C LYS A 100 2.23 6.51 -10.94
N ASN A 101 1.86 7.01 -12.12
CA ASN A 101 2.76 7.77 -12.98
C ASN A 101 3.34 8.99 -12.27
N TYR A 102 2.51 9.72 -11.51
CA TYR A 102 2.97 10.84 -10.71
C TYR A 102 3.95 10.43 -9.60
N ALA A 103 3.69 9.31 -8.91
CA ALA A 103 4.59 8.81 -7.87
C ALA A 103 5.92 8.32 -8.45
N ASP A 104 5.88 7.63 -9.59
CA ASP A 104 7.05 7.11 -10.30
C ASP A 104 7.92 8.26 -10.82
N THR A 105 7.32 9.26 -11.49
CA THR A 105 8.07 10.42 -12.00
C THR A 105 8.67 11.25 -10.86
N ARG A 106 7.90 11.53 -9.80
CA ARG A 106 8.39 12.31 -8.66
C ARG A 106 9.51 11.63 -7.88
N ARG A 107 9.58 10.29 -7.94
CA ARG A 107 10.63 9.50 -7.26
C ARG A 107 11.77 9.10 -8.19
N ASN A 108 11.75 9.53 -9.46
CA ASN A 108 12.66 9.03 -10.49
C ASN A 108 12.74 7.50 -10.48
N ALA A 109 11.58 6.83 -10.44
CA ALA A 109 11.51 5.39 -10.38
C ALA A 109 12.00 4.80 -11.70
N GLU A 110 13.01 3.93 -11.61
CA GLU A 110 13.55 3.22 -12.76
C GLU A 110 13.11 1.75 -12.75
N PRO A 111 12.94 1.14 -13.94
CA PRO A 111 12.66 -0.28 -14.03
C PRO A 111 13.86 -1.09 -13.52
N SER A 112 13.60 -2.11 -12.72
CA SER A 112 14.65 -3.00 -12.21
C SER A 112 15.04 -4.06 -13.22
N ASP A 113 16.36 -4.28 -13.33
CA ASP A 113 17.01 -5.31 -14.13
C ASP A 113 17.17 -6.67 -13.42
N LEU A 114 16.65 -6.81 -12.18
CA LEU A 114 16.79 -8.03 -11.39
C LEU A 114 15.98 -9.18 -12.00
N LYS A 115 16.63 -10.32 -12.19
CA LYS A 115 16.02 -11.54 -12.74
C LYS A 115 16.17 -12.71 -11.77
N ILE A 116 15.34 -13.73 -11.97
CA ILE A 116 15.48 -15.01 -11.26
C ILE A 116 16.89 -15.56 -11.55
N GLY A 117 17.58 -16.04 -10.52
CA GLY A 117 18.97 -16.50 -10.58
C GLY A 117 20.02 -15.44 -10.26
N ASP A 118 19.68 -14.14 -10.24
CA ASP A 118 20.63 -13.10 -9.85
C ASP A 118 21.05 -13.26 -8.38
N THR A 119 22.34 -13.02 -8.12
CA THR A 119 22.88 -12.93 -6.76
C THR A 119 22.65 -11.53 -6.21
N VAL A 120 22.06 -11.46 -5.02
CA VAL A 120 21.66 -10.20 -4.39
C VAL A 120 22.03 -10.14 -2.91
N LEU A 121 22.18 -8.93 -2.40
CA LEU A 121 22.27 -8.64 -0.97
C LEU A 121 20.98 -8.00 -0.49
N VAL A 122 20.67 -8.24 0.78
CA VAL A 122 19.41 -7.82 1.41
C VAL A 122 19.74 -6.80 2.48
N ARG A 123 18.99 -5.70 2.49
CA ARG A 123 19.17 -4.63 3.47
C ARG A 123 18.97 -5.19 4.88
N GLN A 124 19.78 -4.73 5.82
CA GLN A 124 19.66 -5.12 7.22
C GLN A 124 19.38 -3.91 8.11
N ASP A 125 18.79 -4.19 9.27
CA ASP A 125 18.59 -3.17 10.30
C ASP A 125 19.93 -2.72 10.88
N LYS A 126 20.05 -1.41 11.08
CA LYS A 126 21.26 -0.79 11.65
C LYS A 126 21.34 -1.10 13.14
N GLN A 127 22.25 -1.99 13.53
CA GLN A 127 22.48 -2.35 14.94
C GLN A 127 23.38 -1.35 15.66
N ASN A 128 24.40 -0.83 14.97
CA ASN A 128 25.35 0.15 15.51
C ASN A 128 25.84 1.12 14.42
N LYS A 129 26.66 2.12 14.79
CA LYS A 129 27.18 3.13 13.85
C LYS A 129 28.04 2.53 12.71
N LEU A 130 28.64 1.37 12.93
CA LEU A 130 29.54 0.69 11.99
C LEU A 130 28.84 -0.43 11.18
N SER A 131 27.54 -0.64 11.38
CA SER A 131 26.80 -1.69 10.68
C SER A 131 26.70 -1.37 9.20
N THR A 132 27.04 -2.34 8.33
CA THR A 132 26.86 -2.20 6.89
C THR A 132 25.36 -2.11 6.56
N PRO A 133 24.97 -1.36 5.52
CA PRO A 133 23.56 -1.24 5.14
C PRO A 133 22.94 -2.55 4.64
N TYR A 134 23.76 -3.45 4.09
CA TYR A 134 23.34 -4.76 3.59
C TYR A 134 24.00 -5.89 4.37
N ASN A 135 23.27 -6.99 4.53
CA ASN A 135 23.80 -8.23 5.06
C ASN A 135 24.83 -8.79 4.07
N SER A 136 26.01 -9.17 4.56
CA SER A 136 27.12 -9.65 3.73
C SER A 136 26.88 -11.01 3.07
N LYS A 137 25.95 -11.81 3.59
CA LYS A 137 25.66 -13.15 3.05
C LYS A 137 24.73 -13.04 1.83
N PRO A 138 25.19 -13.44 0.63
CA PRO A 138 24.41 -13.34 -0.60
C PRO A 138 23.23 -14.30 -0.64
N TYR A 139 22.18 -13.90 -1.36
CA TYR A 139 21.04 -14.73 -1.73
C TYR A 139 20.95 -14.86 -3.25
N LYS A 140 20.32 -15.93 -3.72
CA LYS A 140 19.89 -16.08 -5.12
C LYS A 140 18.39 -15.88 -5.23
N ILE A 141 17.94 -15.09 -6.21
CA ILE A 141 16.51 -14.90 -6.47
C ILE A 141 15.92 -16.20 -7.02
N VAL A 142 14.84 -16.68 -6.41
CA VAL A 142 14.11 -17.90 -6.81
C VAL A 142 12.77 -17.56 -7.46
N GLU A 143 12.08 -16.54 -6.94
CA GLU A 143 10.75 -16.15 -7.42
C GLU A 143 10.62 -14.62 -7.49
N ARG A 144 9.83 -14.14 -8.44
CA ARG A 144 9.49 -12.72 -8.59
C ARG A 144 7.98 -12.56 -8.83
N ASN A 145 7.32 -11.81 -7.95
CA ASN A 145 5.93 -11.39 -8.10
C ASN A 145 5.84 -9.85 -8.05
N GLY A 146 5.84 -9.23 -9.24
CA GLY A 146 5.87 -7.77 -9.36
C GLY A 146 7.15 -7.16 -8.79
N THR A 147 7.01 -6.38 -7.72
CA THR A 147 8.11 -5.77 -6.95
C THR A 147 8.58 -6.62 -5.78
N MET A 148 7.89 -7.72 -5.47
CA MET A 148 8.24 -8.66 -4.40
C MET A 148 9.12 -9.78 -4.96
N LEU A 149 10.19 -10.09 -4.25
CA LEU A 149 11.19 -11.08 -4.63
C LEU A 149 11.37 -12.07 -3.49
N THR A 150 11.41 -13.35 -3.83
CA THR A 150 11.78 -14.41 -2.88
C THR A 150 13.19 -14.87 -3.20
N ALA A 151 14.07 -14.79 -2.21
CA ALA A 151 15.48 -15.10 -2.36
C ALA A 151 15.91 -16.18 -1.36
N LYS A 152 16.78 -17.09 -1.81
CA LYS A 152 17.24 -18.26 -1.06
C LYS A 152 18.76 -18.23 -0.90
N ARG A 153 19.23 -18.60 0.29
CA ARG A 153 20.65 -18.83 0.61
C ARG A 153 21.00 -20.31 0.49
N ASP A 154 22.30 -20.59 0.44
CA ASP A 154 22.84 -21.96 0.36
C ASP A 154 22.54 -22.78 1.64
N ASP A 155 22.34 -22.13 2.78
CA ASP A 155 21.90 -22.74 4.05
C ASP A 155 20.42 -23.14 4.07
N GLY A 156 19.69 -22.90 2.97
CA GLY A 156 18.26 -23.18 2.85
C GLY A 156 17.36 -22.06 3.37
N HIS A 157 17.91 -21.00 3.98
CA HIS A 157 17.13 -19.87 4.47
C HIS A 157 16.51 -19.09 3.30
N MET A 158 15.21 -18.84 3.39
CA MET A 158 14.44 -18.10 2.40
C MET A 158 13.86 -16.83 3.00
N ILE A 159 13.85 -15.76 2.22
CA ILE A 159 13.21 -14.51 2.57
C ILE A 159 12.35 -14.01 1.41
N THR A 160 11.33 -13.21 1.74
CA THR A 160 10.51 -12.53 0.74
C THR A 160 10.51 -11.05 1.03
N GLU A 161 11.12 -10.27 0.15
CA GLU A 161 11.40 -8.85 0.34
C GLU A 161 11.03 -8.04 -0.90
N ILE A 162 10.84 -6.74 -0.73
CA ILE A 162 10.55 -5.83 -1.85
C ILE A 162 11.85 -5.39 -2.49
N LEU A 163 11.84 -5.19 -3.80
CA LEU A 163 12.94 -4.70 -4.62
C LEU A 163 13.72 -3.53 -3.97
N HIS A 164 13.03 -2.61 -3.28
CA HIS A 164 13.63 -1.47 -2.58
C HIS A 164 14.66 -1.88 -1.50
N PHE A 165 14.55 -3.08 -0.94
CA PHE A 165 15.44 -3.62 0.09
C PHE A 165 16.50 -4.58 -0.46
N ILE A 166 16.55 -4.76 -1.78
CA ILE A 166 17.43 -5.72 -2.45
C ILE A 166 18.41 -4.98 -3.35
N SER A 167 19.69 -5.33 -3.26
CA SER A 167 20.74 -4.79 -4.12
C SER A 167 21.40 -5.91 -4.92
N LYS A 168 21.59 -5.69 -6.22
CA LYS A 168 22.26 -6.65 -7.11
C LYS A 168 23.75 -6.71 -6.77
N LEU A 169 24.25 -7.92 -6.51
CA LEU A 169 25.68 -8.13 -6.35
C LEU A 169 26.32 -8.24 -7.75
N LYS A 170 27.10 -7.23 -8.14
CA LYS A 170 27.90 -7.29 -9.37
C LYS A 170 29.25 -7.90 -9.03
N TYR A 171 29.51 -9.13 -9.48
CA TYR A 171 30.87 -9.66 -9.45
C TYR A 171 31.70 -8.89 -10.48
N HIS A 172 32.69 -8.11 -10.03
CA HIS A 172 33.79 -7.75 -10.90
C HIS A 172 34.63 -9.02 -11.10
N ARG A 173 34.65 -9.56 -12.33
CA ARG A 173 35.72 -10.47 -12.74
C ARG A 173 37.02 -9.68 -12.61
N GLN A 174 37.84 -10.02 -11.61
CA GLN A 174 39.26 -9.72 -11.70
C GLN A 174 39.80 -10.61 -12.82
N LEU A 175 40.38 -9.97 -13.84
CA LEU A 175 41.17 -10.60 -14.90
C LEU A 175 42.45 -11.19 -14.29
#